data_AF-A0AAN8X392-F1
#
_entry.id   AF-A0AAN8X392-F1
#
_cell.length_a   1.000
_cell.length_b   1.000
_cell.length_c   1.000
_cell.angle_alpha   90.00
_cell.angle_beta   90.00
_cell.angle_gamma   90.00
#
_symmetry.space_group_name_H-M   'P 1'
#
loop_
_entity.id
_entity.type
_entity.pdbx_description
1 polymer ?
#
loop_
_entity_poly.entity_id
_entity_poly.type
_entity_poly.pdbx_seq_one_letter_code
_entity_poly.pdbx_strand_id
1 'polypeptide(L)'
;MSDRGCVSDLAKERANCSFSKEELTNLIDGSAERTEFRRQVENVLLKDPVLTDKISTDYMSHEERYTNAVRKTCHMMNKFRDDEELKELAAGEDGLR
;
A
#
# COMPACT_ATOMS: atom_id res chain seq x y z
N MET A 1 18.14 9.44 -1.12
CA MET A 1 17.53 9.48 -2.47
C MET A 1 16.67 10.72 -2.54
N SER A 2 16.96 11.61 -3.48
CA SER A 2 16.40 12.96 -3.53
C SER A 2 14.91 12.93 -3.84
N ASP A 3 14.11 13.47 -2.93
CA ASP A 3 12.64 13.62 -2.97
C ASP A 3 12.24 14.61 -4.07
N ARG A 4 12.36 14.20 -5.35
CA ARG A 4 12.00 15.02 -6.52
C ARG A 4 10.47 15.12 -6.61
N GLY A 5 9.89 16.00 -5.80
CA GLY A 5 8.45 16.26 -5.81
C GLY A 5 7.88 16.76 -4.48
N CYS A 6 8.66 16.77 -3.40
CA CYS A 6 8.18 17.23 -2.11
C CYS A 6 8.22 18.76 -1.98
N VAL A 7 7.11 19.33 -1.50
CA VAL A 7 6.99 20.76 -1.19
C VAL A 7 8.01 21.11 -0.10
N SER A 8 8.66 22.27 -0.23
CA SER A 8 9.80 22.67 0.62
C SER A 8 9.49 22.67 2.12
N ASP A 9 8.26 22.98 2.50
CA ASP A 9 7.90 23.06 3.92
C ASP A 9 7.71 21.68 4.53
N LEU A 10 7.13 20.73 3.79
CA LEU A 10 7.07 19.32 4.20
C LEU A 10 8.47 18.71 4.32
N ALA A 11 9.41 19.09 3.45
CA ALA A 11 10.79 18.62 3.54
C ALA A 11 11.47 19.12 4.82
N LYS A 12 11.25 20.39 5.21
CA LYS A 12 11.76 20.97 6.47
C LYS A 12 11.15 20.27 7.68
N GLU A 13 9.84 20.06 7.68
CA GLU A 13 9.14 19.36 8.77
C GLU A 13 9.67 17.93 8.95
N ARG A 14 9.88 17.19 7.85
CA ARG A 14 10.45 15.84 7.87
C ARG A 14 11.90 15.81 8.35
N ALA A 15 12.68 16.86 8.11
CA ALA A 15 14.08 16.96 8.53
C ALA A 15 14.23 17.26 10.03
N ASN A 16 13.26 17.95 10.63
CA ASN A 16 13.26 18.29 12.06
C ASN A 16 12.82 17.13 12.98
N CYS A 17 12.59 15.94 12.41
CA CYS A 17 12.14 14.77 13.16
C CYS A 17 13.27 14.22 14.06
N SER A 18 13.02 14.10 15.36
CA SER A 18 14.01 13.68 16.37
C SER A 18 14.14 12.17 16.53
N PHE A 19 13.34 11.38 15.82
CA PHE A 19 13.30 9.92 15.90
C PHE A 19 13.50 9.27 14.53
N SER A 20 13.88 7.99 14.53
CA SER A 20 13.98 7.20 13.30
C SER A 20 12.59 6.82 12.81
N LYS A 21 12.23 7.27 11.59
CA LYS A 21 10.97 6.89 10.94
C LYS A 21 10.87 5.39 10.71
N GLU A 22 12.00 4.73 10.46
CA GLU A 22 12.04 3.29 10.21
C GLU A 22 11.71 2.51 11.48
N GLU A 23 12.32 2.89 12.61
CA GLU A 23 12.06 2.25 13.91
C GLU A 23 10.61 2.42 14.32
N LEU A 24 10.04 3.62 14.15
CA LEU A 24 8.63 3.85 14.43
C LEU A 24 7.72 3.02 13.51
N THR A 25 8.06 2.89 12.23
CA THR A 25 7.27 2.09 11.29
C THR A 25 7.27 0.61 11.69
N ASN A 26 8.45 0.06 12.01
CA ASN A 26 8.61 -1.31 12.49
C ASN A 26 7.87 -1.55 13.81
N LEU A 27 7.83 -0.56 14.69
CA LEU A 27 7.06 -0.63 15.93
C LEU A 27 5.54 -0.67 15.67
N ILE A 28 5.03 0.12 14.72
CA ILE A 28 3.60 0.17 14.37
C ILE A 28 3.17 -1.12 13.65
N ASP A 29 3.97 -1.59 12.68
CA ASP A 29 3.68 -2.79 11.89
C ASP A 29 3.94 -4.09 12.71
N GLY A 30 4.66 -3.97 13.83
CA GLY A 30 4.90 -5.02 14.83
C GLY A 30 6.24 -5.74 14.67
N SER A 31 6.86 -5.68 13.50
CA SER A 31 8.23 -6.14 13.25
C SER A 31 8.79 -5.50 11.98
N ALA A 32 10.12 -5.57 11.81
CA ALA A 32 10.76 -5.15 10.57
C ALA A 32 10.35 -6.02 9.36
N GLU A 33 10.13 -7.32 9.59
CA GLU A 33 9.67 -8.28 8.58
C GLU A 33 8.26 -7.93 8.08
N ARG A 34 7.34 -7.60 8.99
CA ARG A 34 5.97 -7.17 8.65
C ARG A 34 5.94 -5.84 7.89
N THR A 35 6.80 -4.90 8.26
CA THR A 35 6.97 -3.65 7.51
C THR A 35 7.43 -3.92 6.08
N GLU A 36 8.44 -4.79 5.93
CA GLU A 36 9.00 -5.13 4.64
C GLU A 36 7.99 -5.89 3.78
N PHE A 37 7.27 -6.85 4.35
CA PHE A 37 6.16 -7.54 3.70
C PHE A 37 5.08 -6.54 3.23
N ARG A 38 4.65 -5.62 4.09
CA ARG A 38 3.66 -4.58 3.71
C ARG A 38 4.15 -3.76 2.53
N ARG A 39 5.43 -3.36 2.51
CA ARG A 39 6.03 -2.61 1.39
C ARG A 39 6.09 -3.44 0.10
N GLN A 40 6.40 -4.72 0.20
CA GLN A 40 6.47 -5.63 -0.96
C GLN A 40 5.08 -5.82 -1.57
N VAL A 41 4.07 -6.11 -0.75
CA VAL A 41 2.66 -6.21 -1.19
C VAL A 41 2.18 -4.89 -1.79
N GLU A 42 2.44 -3.75 -1.13
CA GLU A 42 2.09 -2.42 -1.63
C GLU A 42 2.71 -2.15 -3.00
N ASN A 43 3.99 -2.48 -3.18
CA ASN A 43 4.68 -2.31 -4.47
C ASN A 43 4.07 -3.15 -5.59
N VAL A 44 3.60 -4.37 -5.31
CA VAL A 44 2.93 -5.21 -6.31
C VAL A 44 1.55 -4.64 -6.65
N LEU A 45 0.75 -4.29 -5.64
CA LEU A 45 -0.61 -3.79 -5.84
C LEU A 45 -0.65 -2.41 -6.51
N LEU A 46 0.25 -1.50 -6.16
CA LEU A 46 0.31 -0.15 -6.75
C LEU A 46 0.78 -0.15 -8.20
N LYS A 47 1.50 -1.18 -8.65
CA LYS A 47 1.87 -1.34 -10.06
C LYS A 47 0.69 -1.77 -10.92
N ASP A 48 -0.38 -2.29 -10.33
CA ASP A 48 -1.55 -2.75 -11.09
C ASP A 48 -2.45 -1.56 -11.47
N PRO A 49 -2.55 -1.21 -12.77
CA PRO A 49 -3.38 -0.10 -13.21
C PRO A 49 -4.88 -0.35 -13.02
N VAL A 50 -5.31 -1.61 -12.82
CA VAL A 50 -6.72 -1.97 -12.60
C VAL A 50 -7.15 -1.62 -11.16
N LEU A 51 -6.22 -1.69 -10.20
CA LEU A 51 -6.48 -1.31 -8.80
C LEU A 51 -6.37 0.20 -8.57
N THR A 52 -5.74 0.92 -9.51
CA THR A 52 -5.63 2.37 -9.46
C THR A 52 -6.91 3.02 -9.97
N ASP A 53 -7.51 3.88 -9.15
CA ASP A 53 -8.72 4.62 -9.54
C ASP A 53 -8.36 5.77 -10.49
N LYS A 54 -9.04 5.84 -11.65
CA LYS A 54 -8.83 6.91 -12.64
C LYS A 54 -9.33 8.28 -12.16
N ILE A 55 -10.30 8.27 -11.26
CA ILE A 55 -10.97 9.46 -10.73
C ILE A 55 -11.01 9.29 -9.21
N SER A 56 -10.82 10.36 -8.45
CA SER A 56 -10.97 10.31 -6.98
C SER A 56 -12.38 9.82 -6.61
N THR A 57 -12.46 9.04 -5.53
CA THR A 57 -13.72 8.57 -4.94
C THR A 57 -14.67 9.71 -4.57
N ASP A 58 -14.14 10.91 -4.35
CA ASP A 58 -14.94 12.10 -4.01
C ASP A 58 -15.86 12.54 -5.16
N TYR A 59 -15.46 12.28 -6.41
CA TYR A 59 -16.25 12.60 -7.59
C TYR A 59 -17.23 11.48 -7.98
N MET A 60 -17.19 10.34 -7.28
CA MET A 60 -18.09 9.22 -7.54
C MET A 60 -19.38 9.35 -6.73
N SER A 61 -20.51 9.06 -7.37
CA SER A 61 -21.79 8.82 -6.70
C SER A 61 -21.73 7.59 -5.78
N HIS A 62 -22.74 7.41 -4.94
CA HIS A 62 -22.80 6.26 -4.03
C HIS A 62 -22.77 4.91 -4.78
N GLU A 63 -23.52 4.81 -5.87
CA GLU A 63 -23.57 3.62 -6.72
C GLU A 63 -22.23 3.33 -7.40
N GLU A 64 -21.57 4.36 -7.92
CA GLU A 64 -20.26 4.22 -8.55
C GLU A 64 -19.18 3.78 -7.56
N ARG A 65 -19.20 4.34 -6.33
CA ARG A 65 -18.28 3.90 -5.25
C ARG A 65 -18.47 2.43 -4.92
N TYR A 66 -19.72 1.99 -4.79
CA TYR A 66 -20.04 0.59 -4.51
C TYR A 66 -19.54 -0.32 -5.64
N THR A 67 -19.92 -0.02 -6.88
CA THR A 67 -19.53 -0.79 -8.06
C THR A 67 -18.01 -0.86 -8.21
N ASN A 68 -17.32 0.25 -8.02
CA ASN A 68 -15.86 0.31 -8.09
C ASN A 68 -15.19 -0.49 -6.96
N ALA A 69 -15.73 -0.45 -5.73
CA ALA A 69 -15.23 -1.25 -4.62
C ALA A 69 -15.37 -2.75 -4.90
N VAL A 70 -16.55 -3.20 -5.36
CA VAL A 70 -16.79 -4.60 -5.72
C VAL A 70 -15.84 -5.05 -6.85
N ARG A 71 -15.70 -4.23 -7.90
CA ARG A 71 -14.77 -4.48 -9.01
C ARG A 71 -13.34 -4.70 -8.52
N LYS A 72 -12.84 -3.81 -7.65
CA LYS A 72 -11.48 -3.91 -7.09
C LYS A 72 -11.31 -5.16 -6.22
N THR A 73 -12.29 -5.47 -5.38
CA THR A 73 -12.25 -6.67 -4.52
C THR A 73 -12.19 -7.95 -5.35
N CYS A 74 -13.04 -8.08 -6.38
CA CYS A 74 -13.02 -9.25 -7.26
C CYS A 74 -11.68 -9.38 -8.01
N HIS A 75 -11.12 -8.28 -8.50
CA HIS A 75 -9.81 -8.28 -9.17
C HIS A 75 -8.70 -8.68 -8.20
N MET A 76 -8.72 -8.14 -6.98
CA MET A 76 -7.74 -8.43 -5.94
C MET A 76 -7.77 -9.92 -5.53
N MET A 77 -8.97 -10.51 -5.38
CA MET A 77 -9.11 -11.95 -5.11
C MET A 77 -8.52 -12.81 -6.23
N ASN A 78 -8.76 -12.47 -7.50
CA ASN A 78 -8.15 -13.18 -8.62
C ASN A 78 -6.62 -13.02 -8.62
N LYS A 79 -6.11 -11.82 -8.31
CA LYS A 79 -4.68 -11.56 -8.21
C LYS A 79 -4.01 -12.40 -7.13
N PHE A 80 -4.57 -12.46 -5.92
CA PHE A 80 -4.03 -13.32 -4.87
C PHE A 80 -4.04 -14.82 -5.24
N ARG A 81 -4.98 -15.27 -6.10
CA ARG A 81 -5.04 -16.65 -6.57
C ARG A 81 -4.05 -16.94 -7.70
N ASP A 82 -3.77 -15.98 -8.56
CA ASP A 82 -3.07 -16.23 -9.83
C ASP A 82 -1.63 -15.67 -9.85
N ASP A 83 -1.29 -14.77 -8.92
CA ASP A 83 0.00 -14.09 -8.83
C ASP A 83 0.96 -14.83 -7.90
N GLU A 84 2.00 -15.46 -8.47
CA GLU A 84 2.97 -16.26 -7.73
C GLU A 84 3.81 -15.40 -6.77
N GLU A 85 4.11 -14.13 -7.09
CA GLU A 85 4.85 -13.24 -6.19
C GLU A 85 4.03 -12.98 -4.92
N LEU A 86 2.72 -12.73 -5.04
CA LEU A 86 1.84 -12.54 -3.88
C LEU A 86 1.66 -13.82 -3.06
N LYS A 87 1.68 -15.00 -3.69
CA LYS A 87 1.61 -16.29 -2.99
C LYS A 87 2.86 -16.56 -2.18
N GLU A 88 4.04 -16.33 -2.77
CA GLU A 88 5.31 -16.50 -2.07
C GLU A 88 5.40 -15.57 -0.86
N LEU A 89 4.98 -14.32 -1.04
CA LEU A 89 4.89 -13.35 0.05
C LEU A 89 3.90 -13.81 1.13
N ALA A 90 2.69 -14.25 0.75
CA ALA A 90 1.65 -14.69 1.69
C ALA A 90 1.96 -16.03 2.38
N ALA A 91 2.77 -16.89 1.77
CA ALA A 91 3.21 -18.14 2.36
C ALA A 91 4.32 -17.96 3.42
N GLY A 92 4.99 -16.81 3.43
CA GLY A 92 6.10 -16.48 4.33
C GLY A 92 5.72 -16.19 5.78
N GLU A 93 4.46 -15.87 6.08
CA GLU A 93 4.03 -15.57 7.45
C GLU A 93 2.70 -16.24 7.83
N ASP A 94 2.73 -16.97 8.95
CA ASP A 94 1.54 -17.36 9.71
C ASP A 94 0.78 -16.10 10.14
N GLY A 95 -0.35 -15.85 9.49
CA GLY A 95 -1.38 -14.94 10.02
C GLY A 95 -1.65 -13.73 9.14
N LEU A 96 -2.35 -13.98 8.03
CA LEU A 96 -3.44 -13.10 7.62
C LEU A 96 -4.46 -13.11 8.79
N ARG A 97 -4.28 -12.23 9.78
CA ARG A 97 -5.21 -12.10 10.89
C ARG A 97 -6.60 -11.68 10.38
#